data_AF-A0A2V9I7A4-F1
#
_entry.id   AF-A0A2V9I7A4-F1
#
_cell.length_a   1.000
_cell.length_b   1.000
_cell.length_c   1.000
_cell.angle_alpha   90.00
_cell.angle_beta   90.00
_cell.angle_gamma   90.00
#
_symmetry.space_group_name_H-M   'P 1'
#
loop_
_entity.id
_entity.type
_entity.pdbx_description
1 polymer ?
#
loop_
_entity_poly.entity_id
_entity_poly.type
_entity_poly.pdbx_seq_one_letter_code
_entity_poly.pdbx_strand_id
1 'polypeptide(L)'
;EACAISVTMTPSAAGSRSGTLSVTDKAGASQAVSLSGTGADFFLSASSTSASVTAGQSAAYTVSVAPAGGFNQMVLLTCTGAPKTTTCSISPASVALNGSSASTVSVTITTAAASAAWPPRWPPQGTVPAPQAEWTRHCAPALLVCLLALTLLARVAAWRRRCLAPLPMRSMRAAILCLPLMLAVVMSACGGGTGGGGGPSNPGTPAGNYSITVSATFTSGSTALKHNLTLTLKVD
;
A
#
# COMPACT_ATOMS: atom_id res chain seq x y z
N GLU A 1 -9.62 -71.04 -8.40
CA GLU A 1 -8.85 -69.82 -8.05
C GLU A 1 -9.20 -68.73 -9.06
N ALA A 2 -9.31 -67.47 -8.61
CA ALA A 2 -9.58 -66.33 -9.48
C ALA A 2 -8.50 -65.27 -9.25
N CYS A 3 -7.97 -64.69 -10.32
CA CYS A 3 -7.02 -63.58 -10.28
C CYS A 3 -7.77 -62.29 -10.62
N ALA A 4 -7.73 -61.30 -9.73
CA ALA A 4 -8.33 -59.99 -9.97
C ALA A 4 -7.24 -58.99 -10.37
N ILE A 5 -7.41 -58.31 -11.50
CA ILE A 5 -6.51 -57.26 -11.99
C ILE A 5 -7.21 -55.91 -11.79
N SER A 6 -6.67 -55.06 -10.92
CA SER A 6 -7.13 -53.68 -10.73
C SER A 6 -6.25 -52.72 -11.51
N VAL A 7 -6.86 -51.96 -12.44
CA VAL A 7 -6.18 -50.92 -13.22
C VAL A 7 -6.89 -49.60 -12.99
N THR A 8 -6.13 -48.59 -12.55
CA THR A 8 -6.63 -47.23 -12.38
C THR A 8 -6.05 -46.34 -13.47
N MET A 9 -6.93 -45.72 -14.28
CA MET A 9 -6.51 -44.70 -15.24
C MET A 9 -6.57 -43.31 -14.61
N THR A 10 -5.42 -42.62 -14.57
CA THR A 10 -5.28 -41.24 -14.09
C THR A 10 -4.85 -40.31 -15.24
N PRO A 11 -5.78 -39.89 -16.12
CA PRO A 11 -5.47 -38.96 -17.21
C PRO A 11 -4.96 -37.62 -16.66
N SER A 12 -3.75 -37.22 -17.07
CA SER A 12 -3.06 -36.03 -16.59
C SER A 12 -3.38 -34.75 -17.39
N ALA A 13 -4.24 -34.84 -18.41
CA ALA A 13 -4.62 -33.73 -19.27
C ALA A 13 -6.14 -33.72 -19.44
N ALA A 14 -6.73 -32.52 -19.60
CA ALA A 14 -8.17 -32.40 -19.81
C ALA A 14 -8.65 -33.17 -21.05
N GLY A 15 -9.83 -33.78 -20.92
CA GLY A 15 -10.55 -34.42 -22.00
C GLY A 15 -10.75 -35.93 -21.81
N SER A 16 -11.56 -36.52 -22.70
CA SER A 16 -11.80 -37.96 -22.72
C SER A 16 -10.60 -38.68 -23.32
N ARG A 17 -10.06 -39.67 -22.58
CA ARG A 17 -8.99 -40.55 -23.04
C ARG A 17 -9.47 -41.99 -22.97
N SER A 18 -9.30 -42.69 -24.09
CA SER A 18 -9.52 -44.13 -24.20
C SER A 18 -8.18 -44.87 -24.24
N GLY A 19 -8.17 -46.07 -23.71
CA GLY A 19 -7.06 -47.01 -23.86
C GLY A 19 -7.56 -48.44 -23.83
N THR A 20 -6.67 -49.40 -24.06
CA THR A 20 -7.03 -50.81 -24.13
C THR A 20 -6.06 -51.62 -23.27
N LEU A 21 -6.60 -52.36 -22.29
CA LEU A 21 -5.84 -53.37 -21.56
C LEU A 21 -5.91 -54.67 -22.35
N SER A 22 -4.78 -55.13 -22.86
CA SER A 22 -4.65 -56.42 -23.55
C SER A 22 -4.03 -57.43 -22.61
N VAL A 23 -4.74 -58.52 -22.32
CA VAL A 23 -4.24 -59.66 -21.55
C VAL A 23 -4.01 -60.81 -22.52
N THR A 24 -2.75 -61.12 -22.77
CA THR A 24 -2.35 -62.23 -23.64
C THR A 24 -1.92 -63.41 -22.79
N ASP A 25 -2.51 -64.59 -23.03
CA ASP A 25 -2.10 -65.82 -22.35
C ASP A 25 -0.87 -66.47 -23.02
N LYS A 26 -0.36 -67.55 -22.41
CA LYS A 26 0.77 -68.30 -22.95
C LYS A 26 0.46 -69.01 -24.28
N ALA A 27 -0.83 -69.28 -24.56
CA ALA A 27 -1.28 -69.90 -25.80
C ALA A 27 -1.45 -68.88 -26.94
N GLY A 28 -1.25 -67.58 -26.67
CA GLY A 28 -1.36 -66.50 -27.64
C GLY A 28 -2.78 -65.94 -27.79
N ALA A 29 -3.75 -66.39 -26.98
CA ALA A 29 -5.08 -65.80 -26.97
C ALA A 29 -5.04 -64.46 -26.22
N SER A 30 -5.55 -63.40 -26.87
CA SER A 30 -5.57 -62.06 -26.29
C SER A 30 -7.00 -61.62 -25.99
N GLN A 31 -7.23 -61.17 -24.76
CA GLN A 31 -8.46 -60.53 -24.34
C GLN A 31 -8.20 -59.03 -24.20
N ALA A 32 -9.01 -58.21 -24.85
CA ALA A 32 -8.93 -56.76 -24.75
C ALA A 32 -10.09 -56.23 -23.91
N VAL A 33 -9.76 -55.37 -22.94
CA VAL A 33 -10.72 -54.61 -22.15
C VAL A 33 -10.53 -53.13 -22.50
N SER A 34 -11.59 -52.49 -23.00
CA SER A 34 -11.60 -51.05 -23.25
C SER A 34 -11.64 -50.29 -21.93
N LEU A 35 -10.74 -49.33 -21.77
CA LEU A 35 -10.68 -48.42 -20.65
C LEU A 35 -11.05 -47.02 -21.14
N SER A 36 -11.85 -46.30 -20.36
CA SER A 36 -12.21 -44.91 -20.61
C SER A 36 -12.03 -44.09 -19.34
N GLY A 37 -11.45 -42.91 -19.45
CA GLY A 37 -11.33 -41.96 -18.37
C GLY A 37 -11.38 -40.52 -18.88
N THR A 38 -11.95 -39.62 -18.10
CA THR A 38 -11.94 -38.18 -18.39
C THR A 38 -10.96 -37.50 -17.44
N GLY A 39 -9.95 -36.84 -18.01
CA GLY A 39 -9.10 -35.93 -17.25
C GLY A 39 -9.80 -34.61 -17.03
N ALA A 40 -9.74 -34.11 -15.81
CA ALA A 40 -10.22 -32.78 -15.44
C ALA A 40 -9.00 -31.86 -15.27
N ASP A 41 -9.08 -30.65 -15.83
CA ASP A 41 -8.03 -29.64 -15.75
C ASP A 41 -8.65 -28.23 -15.75
N PHE A 42 -7.84 -27.19 -15.67
CA PHE A 42 -8.29 -25.81 -15.83
C PHE A 42 -7.26 -24.97 -16.57
N PHE A 43 -7.69 -23.86 -17.15
CA PHE A 43 -6.83 -22.93 -17.88
C PHE A 43 -6.88 -21.55 -17.24
N LEU A 44 -5.75 -20.83 -17.32
CA LEU A 44 -5.64 -19.43 -16.92
C LEU A 44 -5.49 -18.56 -18.16
N SER A 45 -6.22 -17.46 -18.21
CA SER A 45 -6.05 -16.40 -19.19
C SER A 45 -6.22 -15.04 -18.51
N ALA A 46 -5.63 -13.98 -19.08
CA ALA A 46 -5.89 -12.62 -18.64
C ALA A 46 -6.39 -11.79 -19.81
N SER A 47 -7.24 -10.80 -19.51
CA SER A 47 -7.70 -9.83 -20.51
C SER A 47 -6.56 -8.90 -20.96
N SER A 48 -5.68 -8.55 -20.02
CA SER A 48 -4.47 -7.77 -20.24
C SER A 48 -3.28 -8.49 -19.62
N THR A 49 -2.23 -8.70 -20.40
CA THR A 49 -0.96 -9.27 -19.92
C THR A 49 0.10 -8.19 -19.71
N SER A 50 -0.19 -6.94 -20.06
CA SER A 50 0.71 -5.80 -19.87
C SER A 50 -0.04 -4.58 -19.34
N ALA A 51 0.48 -3.93 -18.30
CA ALA A 51 0.02 -2.61 -17.86
C ALA A 51 1.21 -1.70 -17.52
N SER A 52 1.02 -0.39 -17.69
CA SER A 52 2.00 0.63 -17.29
C SER A 52 1.45 1.45 -16.13
N VAL A 53 2.27 1.69 -15.11
CA VAL A 53 1.93 2.50 -13.94
C VAL A 53 3.10 3.38 -13.55
N THR A 54 2.81 4.54 -12.99
CA THR A 54 3.83 5.37 -12.34
C THR A 54 4.07 4.90 -10.90
N ALA A 55 5.26 5.17 -10.37
CA ALA A 55 5.59 4.83 -8.98
C ALA A 55 4.56 5.42 -7.99
N GLY A 56 3.92 4.56 -7.19
CA GLY A 56 2.88 4.93 -6.23
C GLY A 56 1.45 4.64 -6.70
N GLN A 57 1.26 4.19 -7.94
CA GLN A 57 -0.05 3.81 -8.48
C GLN A 57 -0.29 2.30 -8.44
N SER A 58 -1.55 1.92 -8.67
CA SER A 58 -2.02 0.54 -8.67
C SER A 58 -2.41 0.10 -10.08
N ALA A 59 -1.92 -1.06 -10.53
CA ALA A 59 -2.40 -1.74 -11.73
C ALA A 59 -3.42 -2.82 -11.35
N ALA A 60 -4.52 -2.92 -12.08
CA ALA A 60 -5.48 -4.02 -11.96
C ALA A 60 -5.47 -4.89 -13.22
N TYR A 61 -5.36 -6.20 -13.03
CA TYR A 61 -5.43 -7.21 -14.08
C TYR A 61 -6.64 -8.10 -13.84
N THR A 62 -7.39 -8.42 -14.88
CA THR A 62 -8.48 -9.40 -14.78
C THR A 62 -8.02 -10.73 -15.36
N VAL A 63 -8.00 -11.75 -14.51
CA VAL A 63 -7.57 -13.11 -14.82
C VAL A 63 -8.81 -14.01 -14.82
N SER A 64 -9.06 -14.71 -15.91
CA SER A 64 -10.11 -15.72 -16.02
C SER A 64 -9.53 -17.13 -15.83
N VAL A 65 -10.22 -17.91 -15.00
CA VAL A 65 -9.95 -19.33 -14.77
C VAL A 65 -11.07 -20.13 -15.43
N ALA A 66 -10.76 -20.90 -16.47
CA ALA A 66 -11.73 -21.70 -17.21
C ALA A 66 -11.58 -23.19 -16.89
N PRO A 67 -12.64 -23.90 -16.45
CA PRO A 67 -12.57 -25.33 -16.22
C PRO A 67 -12.51 -26.10 -17.55
N ALA A 68 -11.86 -27.26 -17.52
CA ALA A 68 -11.74 -28.18 -18.65
C ALA A 68 -12.00 -29.62 -18.19
N GLY A 69 -12.67 -30.41 -19.03
CA GLY A 69 -13.00 -31.80 -18.69
C GLY A 69 -13.90 -31.95 -17.44
N GLY A 70 -14.73 -30.96 -17.13
CA GLY A 70 -15.66 -30.99 -16.00
C GLY A 70 -15.06 -30.62 -14.64
N PHE A 71 -13.89 -29.97 -14.62
CA PHE A 71 -13.22 -29.60 -13.37
C PHE A 71 -14.07 -28.68 -12.48
N ASN A 72 -14.50 -29.20 -11.33
CA ASN A 72 -15.43 -28.57 -10.39
C ASN A 72 -14.85 -28.38 -8.98
N GLN A 73 -13.53 -28.23 -8.89
CA GLN A 73 -12.81 -28.12 -7.61
C GLN A 73 -12.38 -26.67 -7.33
N MET A 74 -11.92 -26.43 -6.10
CA MET A 74 -11.40 -25.13 -5.67
C MET A 74 -9.95 -24.95 -6.11
N VAL A 75 -9.64 -23.85 -6.79
CA VAL A 75 -8.28 -23.48 -7.21
C VAL A 75 -7.79 -22.32 -6.35
N LEU A 76 -6.55 -22.42 -5.85
CA LEU A 76 -5.88 -21.37 -5.08
C LEU A 76 -4.94 -20.58 -6.00
N LEU A 77 -5.06 -19.26 -6.00
CA LEU A 77 -4.23 -18.36 -6.79
C LEU A 77 -3.19 -17.67 -5.92
N THR A 78 -1.97 -17.57 -6.44
CA THR A 78 -0.84 -16.91 -5.79
C THR A 78 -0.10 -16.04 -6.80
N CYS A 79 0.51 -14.96 -6.33
CA CYS A 79 1.23 -14.00 -7.15
C CYS A 79 2.68 -13.90 -6.69
N THR A 80 3.62 -14.04 -7.61
CA THR A 80 5.07 -14.02 -7.33
C THR A 80 5.80 -13.16 -8.37
N GLY A 81 7.04 -12.74 -8.09
CA GLY A 81 7.82 -11.91 -9.02
C GLY A 81 7.50 -10.41 -8.99
N ALA A 82 6.74 -9.95 -8.00
CA ALA A 82 6.52 -8.53 -7.76
C ALA A 82 7.82 -7.87 -7.20
N PRO A 83 8.19 -6.65 -7.64
CA PRO A 83 9.42 -6.00 -7.19
C PRO A 83 9.43 -5.62 -5.70
N LYS A 84 10.64 -5.39 -5.16
CA LYS A 84 10.82 -4.86 -3.79
C LYS A 84 10.01 -3.57 -3.64
N THR A 85 9.25 -3.46 -2.55
CA THR A 85 8.29 -2.37 -2.23
C THR A 85 6.95 -2.41 -2.96
N THR A 86 6.59 -3.52 -3.63
CA THR A 86 5.26 -3.70 -4.21
C THR A 86 4.46 -4.78 -3.51
N THR A 87 3.14 -4.62 -3.51
CA THR A 87 2.22 -5.60 -2.93
C THR A 87 1.28 -6.10 -4.03
N CYS A 88 1.17 -7.43 -4.14
CA CYS A 88 0.26 -8.08 -5.07
C CYS A 88 -0.90 -8.68 -4.27
N SER A 89 -2.12 -8.21 -4.51
CA SER A 89 -3.34 -8.68 -3.86
C SER A 89 -4.26 -9.31 -4.89
N ILE A 90 -4.78 -10.49 -4.58
CA ILE A 90 -5.70 -11.24 -5.43
C ILE A 90 -7.05 -11.32 -4.71
N SER A 91 -8.12 -10.89 -5.39
CA SER A 91 -9.48 -10.98 -4.86
C SER A 91 -10.44 -11.52 -5.93
N PRO A 92 -11.09 -12.68 -5.68
CA PRO A 92 -10.85 -13.64 -4.60
C PRO A 92 -9.58 -14.48 -4.82
N ALA A 93 -8.83 -14.80 -3.76
CA ALA A 93 -7.61 -15.62 -3.85
C ALA A 93 -7.89 -17.12 -4.10
N SER A 94 -9.11 -17.58 -3.83
CA SER A 94 -9.57 -18.92 -4.15
C SER A 94 -10.85 -18.86 -4.98
N VAL A 95 -10.95 -19.77 -5.95
CA VAL A 95 -12.08 -19.82 -6.88
C VAL A 95 -12.59 -21.24 -6.96
N ALA A 96 -13.86 -21.43 -6.63
CA ALA A 96 -14.55 -22.69 -6.90
C ALA A 96 -15.06 -22.69 -8.34
N LEU A 97 -14.61 -23.68 -9.13
CA LEU A 97 -15.10 -23.88 -10.48
C LEU A 97 -16.34 -24.77 -10.46
N ASN A 98 -17.27 -24.54 -11.39
CA ASN A 98 -18.52 -25.30 -11.51
C ASN A 98 -18.45 -26.38 -12.61
N GLY A 99 -17.31 -26.55 -13.28
CA GLY A 99 -17.13 -27.50 -14.38
C GLY A 99 -17.61 -27.03 -15.75
N SER A 100 -18.15 -25.82 -15.91
CA SER A 100 -18.66 -25.34 -17.22
C SER A 100 -18.45 -23.85 -17.52
N SER A 101 -18.45 -22.97 -16.51
CA SER A 101 -18.29 -21.52 -16.69
C SER A 101 -16.91 -21.06 -16.24
N ALA A 102 -16.33 -20.10 -16.95
CA ALA A 102 -15.12 -19.43 -16.50
C ALA A 102 -15.41 -18.48 -15.34
N SER A 103 -14.54 -18.48 -14.33
CA SER A 103 -14.60 -17.57 -13.20
C SER A 103 -13.53 -16.49 -13.32
N THR A 104 -13.91 -15.25 -13.04
CA THR A 104 -13.01 -14.08 -13.13
C THR A 104 -12.44 -13.69 -11.77
N VAL A 105 -11.16 -13.35 -11.76
CA VAL A 105 -10.40 -12.91 -10.59
C VAL A 105 -9.74 -11.58 -10.88
N SER A 106 -9.74 -10.69 -9.90
CA SER A 106 -9.00 -9.42 -9.97
C SER A 106 -7.65 -9.56 -9.26
N VAL A 107 -6.58 -9.17 -9.96
CA VAL A 107 -5.21 -9.12 -9.44
C VAL A 107 -4.78 -7.67 -9.43
N THR A 108 -4.58 -7.11 -8.23
CA THR A 108 -4.18 -5.72 -8.03
C THR A 108 -2.74 -5.66 -7.58
N ILE A 109 -1.93 -4.86 -8.28
CA ILE A 109 -0.52 -4.65 -7.98
C ILE A 109 -0.33 -3.20 -7.59
N THR A 110 -0.03 -2.96 -6.32
CA THR A 110 0.21 -1.65 -5.74
C THR A 110 1.71 -1.38 -5.70
N THR A 111 2.13 -0.30 -6.38
CA THR A 111 3.52 0.18 -6.35
C THR A 111 3.72 1.22 -5.25
N ALA A 112 4.94 1.32 -4.71
CA ALA A 112 5.27 2.32 -3.70
C ALA A 112 5.73 3.63 -4.34
N ALA A 113 5.21 4.75 -3.86
CA ALA A 113 5.65 6.08 -4.26
C ALA A 113 7.06 6.36 -3.75
N ALA A 114 7.85 7.08 -4.55
CA ALA A 114 9.14 7.60 -4.12
C ALA A 114 8.94 8.79 -3.18
N SER A 115 9.46 8.70 -1.97
CA SER A 115 9.51 9.83 -1.03
C SER A 115 10.85 10.55 -1.19
N ALA A 116 10.82 11.85 -1.47
CA ALA A 116 12.03 12.66 -1.59
C ALA A 116 12.82 12.63 -0.26
N ALA A 117 14.02 12.06 -0.30
CA ALA A 117 14.97 12.17 0.78
C ALA A 117 15.45 13.63 0.85
N TRP A 118 15.23 14.27 1.98
CA TRP A 118 15.95 15.49 2.30
C TRP A 118 17.44 15.13 2.41
N PRO A 119 18.36 15.98 1.92
CA PRO A 119 19.78 15.66 1.94
C PRO A 119 20.21 15.26 3.36
N PRO A 120 21.03 14.20 3.52
CA PRO A 120 21.55 13.82 4.83
C PRO A 120 22.22 15.06 5.43
N ARG A 121 21.70 15.51 6.58
CA ARG A 121 22.30 16.61 7.34
C ARG A 121 23.62 16.10 7.90
N TRP A 122 24.69 16.22 7.12
CA TRP A 122 26.04 16.26 7.62
C TRP A 122 26.20 17.57 8.40
N PRO A 123 26.66 17.57 9.67
CA PRO A 123 27.37 16.52 10.43
C PRO A 123 26.47 15.70 11.40
N PRO A 124 26.98 14.56 11.94
CA PRO A 124 26.25 13.73 12.89
C PRO A 124 25.86 14.54 14.13
N GLN A 125 24.57 14.60 14.41
CA GLN A 125 24.04 15.17 15.64
C GLN A 125 24.45 14.23 16.78
N GLY A 126 25.63 14.49 17.36
CA GLY A 126 25.81 14.26 18.78
C GLY A 126 24.60 14.91 19.47
N THR A 127 23.96 14.14 20.34
CA THR A 127 22.80 14.51 21.14
C THR A 127 22.84 15.99 21.52
N VAL A 128 22.17 16.84 20.74
CA VAL A 128 21.80 18.17 21.23
C VAL A 128 20.67 17.88 22.21
N PRO A 129 20.88 18.04 23.52
CA PRO A 129 19.75 18.05 24.43
C PRO A 129 18.79 19.09 23.89
N ALA A 130 17.52 18.70 23.76
CA ALA A 130 16.47 19.64 23.44
C ALA A 130 16.67 20.90 24.30
N PRO A 131 16.66 22.13 23.73
CA PRO A 131 16.58 23.33 24.52
C PRO A 131 15.16 23.39 25.11
N GLN A 132 14.90 22.50 26.05
CA GLN A 132 13.85 22.65 27.02
C GLN A 132 14.31 23.81 27.91
N ALA A 133 13.53 24.89 27.90
CA ALA A 133 13.56 25.95 28.90
C ALA A 133 14.60 27.08 28.78
N GLU A 134 14.75 27.68 27.58
CA GLU A 134 15.25 29.07 27.48
C GLU A 134 14.20 30.10 27.04
N TRP A 135 13.07 29.67 26.46
CA TRP A 135 11.94 30.56 26.14
C TRP A 135 11.26 31.16 27.38
N THR A 136 11.36 30.51 28.54
CA THR A 136 10.80 31.01 29.80
C THR A 136 11.66 32.06 30.48
N ARG A 137 12.94 32.22 30.11
CA ARG A 137 13.84 33.20 30.77
C ARG A 137 13.74 34.62 30.24
N HIS A 138 13.30 34.81 29.00
CA HIS A 138 13.31 36.15 28.38
C HIS A 138 11.92 36.75 28.15
N CYS A 139 10.86 35.95 28.02
CA CYS A 139 9.50 36.47 27.84
C CYS A 139 8.82 36.86 29.16
N ALA A 140 9.12 36.18 30.27
CA ALA A 140 8.56 36.46 31.59
C ALA A 140 8.94 37.85 32.16
N PRO A 141 10.21 38.32 32.13
CA PRO A 141 10.55 39.65 32.65
C PRO A 141 10.00 40.78 31.78
N ALA A 142 9.94 40.60 30.46
CA ALA A 142 9.38 41.60 29.55
C ALA A 142 7.88 41.85 29.78
N LEU A 143 7.11 40.79 30.03
CA LEU A 143 5.67 40.88 30.31
C LEU A 143 5.40 41.53 31.68
N LEU A 144 6.25 41.27 32.68
CA LEU A 144 6.16 41.85 34.02
C LEU A 144 6.52 43.35 34.03
N VAL A 145 7.55 43.75 33.27
CA VAL A 145 7.88 45.17 33.04
C VAL A 145 6.76 45.89 32.30
N CYS A 146 6.14 45.28 31.29
CA CYS A 146 4.99 45.84 30.58
C CYS A 146 3.77 46.05 31.50
N LEU A 147 3.44 45.08 32.36
CA LEU A 147 2.34 45.19 33.32
C LEU A 147 2.61 46.25 34.39
N LEU A 148 3.86 46.37 34.87
CA LEU A 148 4.25 47.43 35.80
C LEU A 148 4.18 48.82 35.14
N ALA A 149 4.62 48.96 33.90
CA ALA A 149 4.50 50.21 33.14
C ALA A 149 3.03 50.61 32.90
N LEU A 150 2.16 49.65 32.55
CA LEU A 150 0.72 49.88 32.36
C LEU A 150 0.02 50.29 33.66
N THR A 151 0.38 49.69 34.80
CA THR A 151 -0.19 50.07 36.09
C THR A 151 0.31 51.44 36.57
N LEU A 152 1.57 51.81 36.29
CA LEU A 152 2.09 53.15 36.54
C LEU A 152 1.41 54.20 35.67
N LEU A 153 1.22 53.93 34.37
CA LEU A 153 0.49 54.82 33.47
C LEU A 153 -0.99 54.97 33.86
N ALA A 154 -1.64 53.88 34.29
CA ALA A 154 -3.02 53.92 34.79
C ALA A 154 -3.12 54.71 36.10
N ARG A 155 -2.15 54.59 37.01
CA ARG A 155 -2.06 55.38 38.26
C ARG A 155 -1.79 56.85 37.98
N VAL A 156 -0.89 57.19 37.06
CA VAL A 156 -0.62 58.57 36.62
C VAL A 156 -1.83 59.17 35.90
N ALA A 157 -2.52 58.39 35.07
CA ALA A 157 -3.75 58.82 34.41
C ALA A 157 -4.91 58.98 35.39
N ALA A 158 -5.04 58.10 36.39
CA ALA A 158 -6.03 58.23 37.46
C ALA A 158 -5.71 59.38 38.42
N TRP A 159 -4.42 59.64 38.70
CA TRP A 159 -3.98 60.77 39.50
C TRP A 159 -4.14 62.10 38.75
N ARG A 160 -3.83 62.14 37.45
CA ARG A 160 -4.15 63.29 36.58
C ARG A 160 -5.66 63.52 36.45
N ARG A 161 -6.49 62.46 36.44
CA ARG A 161 -7.95 62.59 36.48
C ARG A 161 -8.48 63.09 37.83
N ARG A 162 -7.76 62.88 38.94
CA ARG A 162 -8.12 63.34 40.29
C ARG A 162 -7.58 64.74 40.62
N CYS A 163 -6.46 65.14 40.03
CA CYS A 163 -5.79 66.42 40.35
C CYS A 163 -5.88 67.49 39.25
N LEU A 164 -6.53 67.23 38.11
CA LEU A 164 -6.74 68.25 37.07
C LEU A 164 -8.23 68.42 36.78
N ALA A 165 -8.71 69.63 37.06
CA ALA A 165 -9.86 70.25 36.42
C ALA A 165 -9.85 70.02 34.89
N PRO A 166 -11.00 70.00 34.20
CA PRO A 166 -11.12 69.46 32.86
C PRO A 166 -10.22 70.21 31.87
N LEU A 167 -9.15 69.56 31.41
CA LEU A 167 -8.32 70.04 30.30
C LEU A 167 -8.85 69.46 28.97
N PRO A 168 -8.79 70.23 27.86
CA PRO A 168 -9.61 70.00 26.67
C PRO A 168 -9.26 68.70 25.94
N MET A 169 -10.34 68.04 25.50
CA MET A 169 -10.49 66.71 24.89
C MET A 169 -9.74 66.48 23.55
N ARG A 170 -8.67 67.23 23.27
CA ARG A 170 -7.89 67.16 22.02
C ARG A 170 -6.57 66.38 22.15
N SER A 171 -5.90 66.35 23.30
CA SER A 171 -4.62 65.62 23.44
C SER A 171 -4.76 64.12 23.76
N MET A 172 -5.91 63.68 24.26
CA MET A 172 -6.19 62.24 24.51
C MET A 172 -6.41 61.42 23.25
N ARG A 173 -6.85 62.03 22.14
CA ARG A 173 -7.08 61.32 20.86
C ARG A 173 -5.78 60.94 20.15
N ALA A 174 -4.69 61.69 20.36
CA ALA A 174 -3.38 61.37 19.80
C ALA A 174 -2.72 60.17 20.49
N ALA A 175 -2.89 60.03 21.81
CA ALA A 175 -2.34 58.90 22.58
C ALA A 175 -3.04 57.55 22.27
N ILE A 176 -4.32 57.59 21.87
CA ILE A 176 -5.10 56.40 21.50
C ILE A 176 -4.74 55.90 20.09
N LEU A 177 -4.23 56.76 19.21
CA LEU A 177 -3.79 56.40 17.86
C LEU A 177 -2.32 55.92 17.78
N CYS A 178 -1.45 56.34 18.71
CA CYS A 178 -0.04 55.91 18.72
C CYS A 178 0.20 54.54 19.37
N LEU A 179 -0.72 54.07 20.22
CA LEU A 179 -0.60 52.79 20.94
C LEU A 179 -0.67 51.54 20.02
N PRO A 180 -1.54 51.44 18.99
CA PRO A 180 -1.51 50.31 18.06
C PRO A 180 -0.29 50.32 17.13
N LEU A 181 0.28 51.50 16.83
CA LEU A 181 1.46 51.63 15.96
C LEU A 181 2.74 51.12 16.66
N MET A 182 2.88 51.37 17.97
CA MET A 182 3.97 50.82 18.79
C MET A 182 3.84 49.31 19.03
N LEU A 183 2.62 48.78 19.10
CA LEU A 183 2.38 47.34 19.25
C LEU A 183 2.72 46.54 17.98
N ALA A 184 2.61 47.18 16.80
CA ALA A 184 2.97 46.56 15.52
C ALA A 184 4.49 46.39 15.33
N VAL A 185 5.32 47.28 15.90
CA VAL A 185 6.79 47.24 15.75
C VAL A 185 7.45 46.17 16.63
N VAL A 186 6.76 45.68 17.67
CA VAL A 186 7.32 44.65 18.58
C VAL A 186 7.01 43.22 18.12
N MET A 187 6.04 43.01 17.21
CA MET A 187 5.66 41.67 16.76
C MET A 187 6.54 41.08 15.64
N SER A 188 7.50 41.82 15.09
CA SER A 188 8.44 41.33 14.08
C SER A 188 9.55 40.41 14.62
N ALA A 189 9.54 40.05 15.91
CA ALA A 189 10.52 39.15 16.51
C ALA A 189 10.05 37.68 16.68
N CYS A 190 8.82 37.33 16.28
CA CYS A 190 8.34 35.94 16.38
C CYS A 190 8.34 35.24 15.01
N GLY A 191 9.51 34.80 14.57
CA GLY A 191 9.69 33.93 13.40
C GLY A 191 10.37 32.63 13.81
N GLY A 192 9.67 31.80 14.62
CA GLY A 192 10.16 30.49 15.05
C GLY A 192 9.99 29.44 13.94
N GLY A 193 11.09 28.95 13.38
CA GLY A 193 11.09 27.83 12.43
C GLY A 193 10.79 26.51 13.14
N THR A 194 9.71 25.85 12.75
CA THR A 194 9.37 24.49 13.19
C THR A 194 10.30 23.49 12.51
N GLY A 195 11.13 22.81 13.31
CA GLY A 195 12.00 21.73 12.83
C GLY A 195 11.17 20.54 12.35
N GLY A 196 11.13 20.34 11.03
CA GLY A 196 10.56 19.15 10.41
C GLY A 196 11.42 17.92 10.72
N GLY A 197 10.87 16.96 11.47
CA GLY A 197 11.49 15.66 11.68
C GLY A 197 11.50 14.87 10.37
N GLY A 198 12.70 14.52 9.89
CA GLY A 198 12.88 13.67 8.72
C GLY A 198 12.47 12.23 9.02
N GLY A 199 11.37 11.78 8.44
CA GLY A 199 10.98 10.37 8.43
C GLY A 199 11.86 9.52 7.49
N PRO A 200 11.81 8.18 7.59
CA PRO A 200 12.56 7.28 6.73
C PRO A 200 12.20 7.48 5.25
N SER A 201 13.21 7.67 4.39
CA SER A 201 13.05 7.80 2.94
C SER A 201 12.76 6.44 2.31
N ASN A 202 11.62 6.32 1.60
CA ASN A 202 11.33 5.17 0.76
C ASN A 202 11.69 5.52 -0.70
N PRO A 203 12.66 4.86 -1.35
CA PRO A 203 13.05 5.14 -2.74
C PRO A 203 11.94 4.96 -3.77
N GLY A 204 10.78 4.40 -3.37
CA GLY A 204 9.71 3.99 -4.26
C GLY A 204 10.09 2.75 -5.06
N THR A 205 9.15 2.26 -5.86
CA THR A 205 9.41 1.18 -6.79
C THR A 205 10.25 1.71 -7.96
N PRO A 206 11.42 1.14 -8.28
CA PRO A 206 12.25 1.60 -9.40
C PRO A 206 11.51 1.49 -10.73
N ALA A 207 11.76 2.42 -11.64
CA ALA A 207 11.30 2.31 -13.02
C ALA A 207 11.91 1.08 -13.70
N GLY A 208 11.10 0.33 -14.44
CA GLY A 208 11.52 -0.92 -15.04
C GLY A 208 10.37 -1.83 -15.44
N ASN A 209 10.71 -2.90 -16.15
CA ASN A 209 9.76 -3.93 -16.55
C ASN A 209 9.84 -5.10 -15.58
N TYR A 210 8.71 -5.46 -14.98
CA TYR A 210 8.60 -6.52 -14.01
C TYR A 210 7.71 -7.63 -14.53
N SER A 211 8.21 -8.87 -14.47
CA SER A 211 7.48 -10.08 -14.85
C SER A 211 6.83 -10.70 -13.60
N ILE A 212 5.56 -10.41 -13.39
CA ILE A 212 4.76 -11.01 -12.32
C ILE A 212 4.20 -12.35 -12.81
N THR A 213 4.33 -13.40 -12.00
CA THR A 213 3.78 -14.72 -12.30
C THR A 213 2.62 -15.03 -11.35
N VAL A 214 1.42 -15.16 -11.91
CA VAL A 214 0.22 -15.66 -11.21
C VAL A 214 0.18 -17.17 -11.37
N SER A 215 0.30 -17.90 -10.26
CA SER A 215 0.23 -19.36 -10.23
C SER A 215 -1.10 -19.79 -9.62
N ALA A 216 -1.87 -20.59 -10.34
CA ALA A 216 -3.08 -21.22 -9.83
C ALA A 216 -2.83 -22.70 -9.62
N THR A 217 -3.07 -23.16 -8.39
CA THR A 217 -2.73 -24.49 -7.92
C THR A 217 -3.95 -25.17 -7.33
N PHE A 218 -4.14 -26.43 -7.69
CA PHE A 218 -5.09 -27.34 -7.08
C PHE A 218 -4.33 -28.56 -6.59
N THR A 219 -4.61 -28.99 -5.36
CA THR A 219 -4.03 -30.19 -4.77
C THR A 219 -5.14 -31.02 -4.16
N SER A 220 -5.27 -32.26 -4.59
CA SER A 220 -6.18 -33.24 -3.99
C SER A 220 -5.48 -34.61 -3.93
N GLY A 221 -5.23 -35.08 -2.71
CA GLY A 221 -4.47 -36.31 -2.47
C GLY A 221 -3.09 -36.27 -3.14
N SER A 222 -2.85 -37.20 -4.07
CA SER A 222 -1.61 -37.29 -4.85
C SER A 222 -1.64 -36.51 -6.18
N THR A 223 -2.78 -35.92 -6.55
CA THR A 223 -2.93 -35.16 -7.80
C THR A 223 -2.74 -33.67 -7.54
N ALA A 224 -1.79 -33.06 -8.23
CA ALA A 224 -1.54 -31.61 -8.20
C ALA A 224 -1.58 -31.05 -9.61
N LEU A 225 -2.45 -30.06 -9.84
CA LEU A 225 -2.56 -29.32 -11.09
C LEU A 225 -2.04 -27.90 -10.82
N LYS A 226 -1.11 -27.45 -11.66
CA LYS A 226 -0.51 -26.12 -11.54
C LYS A 226 -0.42 -25.47 -12.91
N HIS A 227 -1.03 -24.29 -13.01
CA HIS A 227 -0.95 -23.44 -14.19
C HIS A 227 -0.37 -22.09 -13.81
N ASN A 228 0.51 -21.56 -14.65
CA ASN A 228 1.18 -20.28 -14.42
C ASN A 228 0.82 -19.33 -15.57
N LEU A 229 0.54 -18.08 -15.21
CA LEU A 229 0.28 -16.98 -16.14
C LEU A 229 1.25 -15.84 -15.84
N THR A 230 1.97 -15.37 -16.85
CA THR A 230 2.91 -14.25 -16.74
C THR A 230 2.25 -12.93 -17.14
N LEU A 231 2.37 -11.94 -16.28
CA LEU A 231 1.91 -10.56 -16.43
C LEU A 231 3.12 -9.63 -16.42
N THR A 232 3.09 -8.61 -17.26
CA THR A 232 4.16 -7.62 -17.42
C THR A 232 3.70 -6.28 -16.86
N LEU A 233 4.36 -5.80 -15.82
CA LEU A 233 4.16 -4.47 -15.27
C LEU A 233 5.31 -3.56 -15.68
N LYS A 234 5.02 -2.50 -16.42
CA LYS A 234 5.96 -1.43 -16.72
C LYS A 234 5.78 -0.32 -15.69
N VAL A 235 6.85 0.02 -14.99
CA VAL A 235 6.88 1.16 -14.06
C VAL A 235 7.62 2.30 -14.73
N ASP A 236 6.93 3.44 -14.91
CA ASP A 236 7.46 4.68 -15.46
C ASP A 236 7.93 5.65 -14.36
#